data_AF-A0A8C9MEL6-F1
#
_entry.id   AF-A0A8C9MEL6-F1
#
_cell.length_a   1.000
_cell.length_b   1.000
_cell.length_c   1.000
_cell.angle_alpha   90.00
_cell.angle_beta   90.00
_cell.angle_gamma   90.00
#
_symmetry.space_group_name_H-M   'P 1'
#
loop_
_entity.id
_entity.type
_entity.pdbx_description
1 polymer ?
#
loop_
_entity_poly.entity_id
_entity_poly.type
_entity_poly.pdbx_seq_one_letter_code
_entity_poly.pdbx_strand_id
1 'polypeptide(L)'
;MFPTSVPARRGTGAERAAPQEKDLIHKLFKVLAPRFQPHPGSYTRLLQIPNRDGLDRAKMAVIELKGNPLPPLVRPRRHSDKTLLNQLLKGYRQDAQRARGTPV
;
A
#
# COMPACT_ATOMS: atom_id res chain seq x y z
N MET A 1 31.96 38.31 -2.06
CA MET A 1 32.23 36.87 -1.88
C MET A 1 30.94 36.13 -2.25
N PHE A 2 30.84 35.60 -3.46
CA PHE A 2 29.60 35.04 -4.03
C PHE A 2 29.45 33.55 -3.68
N PRO A 3 28.23 33.01 -3.49
CA PRO A 3 27.98 31.59 -3.72
C PRO A 3 27.54 31.37 -5.17
N THR A 4 28.20 30.39 -5.79
CA THR A 4 28.08 29.91 -7.17
C THR A 4 26.73 29.26 -7.45
N SER A 5 26.12 29.60 -8.59
CA SER A 5 24.94 28.93 -9.13
C SER A 5 25.25 27.48 -9.49
N VAL A 6 24.38 26.56 -9.04
CA VAL A 6 24.39 25.14 -9.42
C VAL A 6 23.85 25.03 -10.86
N PRO A 7 24.52 24.35 -11.80
CA PRO A 7 24.03 24.26 -13.16
C PRO A 7 22.84 23.30 -13.24
N ALA A 8 21.74 23.78 -13.82
CA ALA A 8 20.61 22.95 -14.22
C ALA A 8 21.05 21.96 -15.32
N ARG A 9 21.05 20.67 -14.99
CA ARG A 9 21.25 19.59 -15.97
C ARG A 9 20.04 19.56 -16.91
N ARG A 10 20.20 20.09 -18.13
CA ARG A 10 19.29 19.81 -19.26
C ARG A 10 19.43 18.32 -19.62
N GLY A 11 18.42 17.52 -19.27
CA GLY A 11 18.30 16.13 -19.69
C GLY A 11 17.71 16.04 -21.08
N THR A 12 18.54 16.06 -22.12
CA THR A 12 18.14 15.70 -23.49
C THR A 12 18.32 14.20 -23.69
N GLY A 13 17.20 13.50 -23.89
CA GLY A 13 16.99 12.39 -24.83
C GLY A 13 17.99 11.21 -24.85
N ALA A 14 17.43 10.02 -24.59
CA ALA A 14 18.01 8.68 -24.78
C ALA A 14 18.94 8.19 -23.65
N GLU A 15 18.39 8.09 -22.44
CA GLU A 15 18.96 7.25 -21.40
C GLU A 15 18.72 5.78 -21.78
N ARG A 16 19.77 5.13 -22.29
CA ARG A 16 19.77 3.67 -22.47
C ARG A 16 19.53 3.05 -21.09
N ALA A 17 18.35 2.43 -20.92
CA ALA A 17 17.99 1.73 -19.70
C ALA A 17 19.16 0.86 -19.22
N ALA A 18 19.58 1.06 -17.97
CA ALA A 18 20.73 0.37 -17.40
C ALA A 18 20.52 -1.15 -17.50
N PRO A 19 21.56 -1.99 -17.59
CA PRO A 19 21.41 -3.44 -17.76
C PRO A 19 20.46 -4.08 -16.73
N GLN A 20 20.47 -3.57 -15.50
CA GLN A 20 19.59 -4.00 -14.40
C GLN A 20 18.10 -3.75 -14.66
N GLU A 21 17.75 -2.72 -15.44
CA GLU A 21 16.36 -2.36 -15.76
C GLU A 21 15.77 -3.29 -16.82
N LYS A 22 16.61 -3.87 -17.69
CA LYS A 22 16.16 -4.82 -18.72
C LYS A 22 15.67 -6.13 -18.10
N ASP A 23 16.32 -6.58 -17.03
CA ASP A 23 15.91 -7.78 -16.28
C ASP A 23 14.56 -7.59 -15.58
N LEU A 24 14.18 -6.35 -15.25
CA LEU A 24 12.89 -6.04 -14.64
C LEU A 24 11.72 -6.29 -15.59
N ILE A 25 11.92 -6.15 -16.90
CA ILE A 25 10.88 -6.45 -17.91
C ILE A 25 10.53 -7.94 -17.86
N HIS A 26 11.54 -8.81 -17.82
CA HIS A 26 11.32 -10.24 -17.68
C HIS A 26 10.58 -10.57 -16.38
N LYS A 27 11.02 -9.98 -15.24
CA LYS A 27 10.36 -10.14 -13.95
C LYS A 27 8.91 -9.66 -13.95
N LEU A 28 8.62 -8.54 -14.61
CA LEU A 28 7.27 -7.98 -14.71
C LEU A 28 6.32 -8.97 -15.38
N PHE A 29 6.67 -9.46 -16.58
CA PHE A 29 5.77 -10.31 -17.36
C PHE A 29 5.78 -11.77 -16.94
N LYS A 30 6.91 -12.31 -16.46
CA LYS A 30 7.02 -13.74 -16.10
C LYS A 30 6.71 -14.02 -14.64
N VAL A 31 6.91 -13.06 -13.74
CA VAL A 31 6.74 -13.28 -12.29
C VAL A 31 5.58 -12.46 -11.72
N LEU A 32 5.53 -11.16 -12.00
CA LEU A 32 4.53 -10.28 -11.38
C LEU A 32 3.15 -10.39 -12.04
N ALA A 33 3.06 -10.43 -13.36
CA ALA A 33 1.78 -10.50 -14.05
C ALA A 33 0.97 -11.78 -13.71
N PRO A 34 1.54 -13.00 -13.76
CA PRO A 34 0.80 -14.21 -13.36
C PRO A 34 0.40 -14.20 -11.88
N ARG A 35 1.27 -13.64 -11.00
CA ARG A 35 0.99 -13.52 -9.55
C ARG A 35 -0.28 -12.71 -9.26
N PHE A 36 -0.53 -11.68 -10.04
CA PHE A 36 -1.66 -10.76 -9.82
C PHE A 36 -2.91 -11.09 -10.65
N GLN A 37 -2.87 -12.11 -11.51
CA GLN A 37 -4.02 -12.55 -12.30
C GLN A 37 -5.31 -12.77 -11.50
N PRO A 38 -5.31 -13.42 -10.30
CA PRO A 38 -6.53 -13.61 -9.52
C PRO A 38 -6.94 -12.37 -8.68
N HIS A 39 -6.18 -11.28 -8.74
CA HIS A 39 -6.38 -10.09 -7.90
C HIS A 39 -6.93 -8.92 -8.73
N PRO A 40 -8.25 -8.80 -8.97
CA PRO A 40 -8.84 -7.71 -9.77
C PRO A 40 -8.82 -6.34 -9.08
N GLY A 41 -8.01 -6.16 -8.04
CA GLY A 41 -7.99 -4.97 -7.19
C GLY A 41 -6.59 -4.36 -7.08
N SER A 42 -6.32 -3.72 -5.94
CA SER A 42 -5.01 -3.07 -5.72
C SER A 42 -3.87 -4.09 -5.69
N TYR A 43 -2.83 -3.86 -6.49
CA TYR A 43 -1.60 -4.66 -6.49
C TYR A 43 -0.61 -4.19 -5.42
N THR A 44 -0.70 -2.90 -5.09
CA THR A 44 0.17 -2.23 -4.13
C THR A 44 -0.55 -2.02 -2.80
N ARG A 45 0.24 -1.90 -1.74
CA ARG A 45 -0.17 -1.35 -0.45
C ARG A 45 0.71 -0.16 -0.14
N LEU A 46 0.09 0.92 0.33
CA LEU A 46 0.77 2.10 0.83
C LEU A 46 0.52 2.21 2.34
N LEU A 47 1.58 2.38 3.13
CA LEU A 47 1.49 2.64 4.56
C LEU A 47 2.28 3.89 4.90
N GLN A 48 1.66 4.84 5.59
CA GLN A 48 2.35 6.01 6.10
C GLN A 48 3.25 5.58 7.25
N ILE A 49 4.48 6.09 7.25
CA ILE A 49 5.44 5.93 8.33
C ILE A 49 5.72 7.30 8.96
N PRO A 50 6.37 7.35 10.13
CA PRO A 50 6.78 8.61 10.73
C PRO A 50 7.56 9.47 9.73
N ASN A 51 7.49 10.78 9.92
CA ASN A 51 8.22 11.71 9.09
C ASN A 51 9.72 11.43 9.16
N ARG A 52 10.43 11.74 8.07
CA ARG A 52 11.88 11.56 8.01
C ARG A 52 12.55 12.35 9.13
N ASP A 53 13.44 11.69 9.86
CA ASP A 53 14.28 12.35 10.86
C ASP A 53 15.23 13.34 10.16
N GLY A 54 15.26 14.57 10.65
CA GLY A 54 16.08 15.64 10.08
C GLY A 54 15.37 16.98 9.98
N LEU A 55 16.00 17.92 9.28
CA LEU A 55 15.56 19.32 9.23
C LEU A 55 14.25 19.52 8.48
N ASP A 56 14.00 18.74 7.42
CA ASP A 56 12.84 18.94 6.54
C ASP A 56 11.55 18.27 7.02
N ARG A 57 11.64 17.32 7.97
CA ARG A 57 10.51 16.55 8.54
C ARG A 57 9.53 16.06 7.47
N ALA A 58 10.05 15.60 6.33
CA ALA A 58 9.23 15.21 5.19
C ALA A 58 8.26 14.06 5.54
N LYS A 59 7.03 14.10 4.99
CA LYS A 59 6.06 13.01 5.14
C LYS A 59 6.52 11.80 4.31
N MET A 60 6.56 10.64 4.95
CA MET A 60 7.10 9.41 4.34
C MET A 60 6.04 8.30 4.28
N ALA A 61 6.20 7.39 3.32
CA ALA A 61 5.37 6.21 3.17
C ALA A 61 6.18 5.03 2.61
N VAL A 62 5.74 3.83 2.93
CA VAL A 62 6.24 2.57 2.36
C VAL A 62 5.21 2.08 1.35
N ILE A 63 5.68 1.78 0.13
CA ILE A 63 4.89 1.11 -0.90
C ILE A 63 5.42 -0.31 -1.10
N GLU A 64 4.53 -1.29 -1.10
CA GLU A 64 4.87 -2.69 -1.33
C GLU A 64 3.94 -3.34 -2.35
N LEU A 65 4.45 -4.34 -3.06
CA LEU A 65 3.64 -5.25 -3.86
C LEU A 65 3.06 -6.34 -2.96
N LYS A 66 1.76 -6.62 -3.07
CA LYS A 66 1.13 -7.67 -2.26
C LYS A 66 1.73 -9.05 -2.58
N GLY A 67 1.88 -9.88 -1.56
CA GLY A 67 2.47 -11.22 -1.71
C GLY A 67 3.96 -11.20 -2.06
N ASN A 68 4.67 -10.14 -1.71
CA ASN A 68 6.14 -10.15 -1.72
C ASN A 68 6.67 -11.13 -0.63
N PRO A 69 7.91 -11.65 -0.78
CA PRO A 69 8.48 -12.60 0.17
C PRO A 69 9.12 -11.95 1.41
N LEU A 70 8.91 -10.65 1.63
CA LEU A 70 9.50 -9.92 2.75
C LEU A 70 8.63 -10.09 4.02
N PRO A 71 9.19 -9.82 5.22
CA PRO A 71 8.41 -9.80 6.44
C PRO A 71 7.19 -8.86 6.32
N PRO A 72 6.01 -9.27 6.79
CA PRO A 72 4.79 -8.48 6.64
C PRO A 72 4.89 -7.18 7.44
N LEU A 73 4.49 -6.06 6.83
CA LEU A 73 4.45 -4.76 7.49
C LEU A 73 3.47 -4.76 8.68
N VAL A 74 3.82 -4.03 9.74
CA VAL A 74 2.93 -3.82 10.90
C VAL A 74 1.75 -2.98 10.44
N ARG A 75 0.54 -3.57 10.53
CA ARG A 75 -0.70 -2.92 10.12
C ARG A 75 -1.50 -2.49 11.33
N PRO A 76 -2.20 -1.34 11.27
CA PRO A 76 -3.23 -1.01 12.24
C PRO A 76 -4.25 -2.17 12.29
N ARG A 77 -4.37 -2.81 13.46
CA ARG A 77 -5.34 -3.90 13.65
C ARG A 77 -6.71 -3.29 13.87
N ARG A 78 -7.72 -3.88 13.22
CA ARG A 78 -9.12 -3.57 13.55
C ARG A 78 -9.42 -4.06 14.97
N HIS A 79 -10.31 -3.35 15.66
CA HIS A 79 -10.80 -3.80 16.95
C HIS A 79 -11.45 -5.18 16.82
N SER A 80 -11.22 -6.04 17.82
CA SER A 80 -11.80 -7.38 17.83
C SER A 80 -13.33 -7.32 17.89
N ASP A 81 -14.00 -8.37 17.43
CA ASP A 81 -15.47 -8.45 17.51
C ASP A 81 -15.97 -8.48 18.97
N LYS A 82 -15.10 -8.84 19.92
CA LYS A 82 -15.41 -8.97 21.36
C LYS A 82 -15.37 -7.66 22.12
N THR A 83 -15.13 -6.52 21.47
CA THR A 83 -15.32 -5.23 22.16
C THR A 83 -16.80 -5.05 22.49
N LEU A 84 -17.09 -4.34 23.58
CA LEU A 84 -18.46 -4.07 24.01
C LEU A 84 -19.30 -3.48 22.87
N LEU A 85 -18.75 -2.47 22.17
CA LEU A 85 -19.41 -1.83 21.03
C LEU A 85 -19.71 -2.83 19.90
N ASN A 86 -18.76 -3.69 19.52
CA ASN A 86 -18.98 -4.65 18.44
C ASN A 86 -19.99 -5.76 18.83
N GLN A 87 -20.01 -6.18 20.09
CA GLN A 87 -21.03 -7.11 20.61
C GLN A 87 -22.43 -6.48 20.61
N LEU A 88 -22.55 -5.22 21.03
CA LEU A 88 -23.81 -4.49 21.00
C LEU A 88 -24.33 -4.32 19.57
N LEU A 89 -23.46 -3.93 18.63
CA LEU A 89 -23.82 -3.83 17.21
C LEU A 89 -24.22 -5.20 16.62
N LYS A 90 -23.58 -6.28 17.06
CA LYS A 90 -23.92 -7.65 16.64
C LYS A 90 -25.30 -8.06 17.15
N GLY A 91 -25.61 -7.82 18.42
CA GLY A 91 -26.93 -8.09 19.00
C GLY A 91 -28.03 -7.31 18.27
N TYR A 92 -27.83 -6.00 18.08
CA TYR A 92 -28.79 -5.16 17.35
C TYR A 92 -29.06 -5.67 15.92
N ARG A 93 -28.01 -6.09 15.19
CA ARG A 93 -28.17 -6.67 13.84
C ARG A 93 -28.99 -7.96 13.85
N GLN A 94 -28.82 -8.81 14.86
CA GLN A 94 -29.57 -10.06 14.99
C GLN A 94 -31.04 -9.81 15.29
N ASP A 95 -31.33 -8.87 16.21
CA ASP A 95 -32.71 -8.52 16.56
C ASP A 95 -33.43 -7.86 15.39
N ALA A 96 -32.75 -6.98 14.63
CA ALA A 96 -33.29 -6.38 13.42
C ALA A 96 -33.59 -7.42 12.31
N GLN A 97 -32.76 -8.46 12.18
CA GLN A 97 -33.01 -9.56 11.25
C GLN A 97 -34.20 -10.42 11.68
N ARG A 98 -34.32 -10.71 12.98
CA ARG A 98 -35.48 -11.44 13.53
C ARG A 98 -36.78 -10.69 13.27
N ALA A 99 -36.81 -9.39 13.54
CA ALA A 99 -37.99 -8.56 13.30
C ALA A 99 -38.41 -8.48 11.81
N ARG A 100 -37.46 -8.59 10.88
CA ARG A 100 -37.74 -8.62 9.42
C ARG A 100 -38.15 -10.00 8.90
N GLY A 101 -37.75 -11.07 9.59
CA GLY A 101 -37.94 -12.46 9.17
C GLY A 101 -39.24 -13.09 9.67
N THR A 102 -40.06 -12.38 10.44
CA THR A 102 -41.40 -12.81 10.83
C THR A 102 -42.39 -12.40 9.73
N PRO A 103 -42.82 -13.28 8.81
CA PRO A 103 -44.09 -13.05 8.13
C PRO A 103 -45.18 -13.15 9.20
N VAL A 104 -46.03 -12.13 9.27
CA VAL A 104 -47.26 -12.17 10.08
C VAL A 104 -48.18 -13.26 9.52
#